data_AF-A0A2E6MX67-F1
#
_entry.id   AF-A0A2E6MX67-F1
#
_cell.length_a   1.000
_cell.length_b   1.000
_cell.length_c   1.000
_cell.angle_alpha   90.00
_cell.angle_beta   90.00
_cell.angle_gamma   90.00
#
_symmetry.space_group_name_H-M   'P 1'
#
loop_
_entity.id
_entity.type
_entity.pdbx_description
1 polymer ?
#
loop_
_entity_poly.entity_id
_entity_poly.type
_entity_poly.pdbx_seq_one_letter_code
_entity_poly.pdbx_strand_id
1 'polypeptide(L)'
;MSPKSTSLLVLLLSYGYAIVRHNVMGDVPREDIPLFVLNKALAYAGLLTLGIAGLQSNARQRHQLGMGAIWLLMLHVIISLVLFSPSYYPKFFHDSENSRLTFNTSLSLLAGAIAFVCLLHLLRTSITKHHGTETSLIRGLGRITILLAALHTTFMGYKNWFSTEQ
;
A
#
# COMPACT_ATOMS: atom_id res chain seq x y z
N MET A 1 6.39 7.35 -21.22
CA MET A 1 5.01 6.84 -21.10
C MET A 1 4.14 7.86 -20.37
N SER A 2 2.84 7.89 -20.64
CA SER A 2 1.94 8.79 -19.89
C SER A 2 1.80 8.33 -18.42
N PRO A 3 1.59 9.23 -17.44
CA PRO A 3 1.37 8.85 -16.05
C PRO A 3 0.28 7.79 -15.85
N LYS A 4 -0.83 7.91 -16.59
CA LYS A 4 -1.93 6.94 -16.56
C LYS A 4 -1.47 5.56 -17.03
N SER A 5 -0.73 5.51 -18.15
CA SER A 5 -0.19 4.27 -18.68
C SER A 5 0.82 3.64 -17.73
N THR A 6 1.66 4.44 -17.07
CA THR A 6 2.61 3.96 -16.06
C THR A 6 1.88 3.34 -14.86
N SER A 7 0.90 4.04 -14.27
CA SER A 7 0.14 3.50 -13.13
C SER A 7 -0.62 2.23 -13.50
N LEU A 8 -1.23 2.17 -14.69
CA LEU A 8 -1.93 0.98 -15.17
C LEU A 8 -0.96 -0.19 -15.36
N LEU A 9 0.19 0.04 -16.00
CA LEU A 9 1.20 -1.00 -16.21
C LEU A 9 1.70 -1.56 -14.86
N VAL A 10 2.03 -0.68 -13.91
CA VAL A 10 2.50 -1.09 -12.58
C VAL A 10 1.43 -1.91 -11.85
N LEU A 11 0.15 -1.52 -11.95
CA LEU A 11 -0.95 -2.29 -11.37
C LEU A 11 -1.08 -3.67 -12.00
N LEU A 12 -1.08 -3.76 -13.34
CA LEU A 12 -1.21 -5.04 -14.04
C LEU A 12 -0.05 -6.00 -13.73
N LEU A 13 1.19 -5.49 -13.70
CA LEU A 13 2.35 -6.28 -13.33
C LEU A 13 2.28 -6.73 -11.87
N SER A 14 1.90 -5.83 -10.96
CA SER A 14 1.75 -6.16 -9.54
C SER A 14 0.66 -7.20 -9.30
N TYR A 15 -0.44 -7.11 -10.06
CA TYR A 15 -1.56 -8.06 -9.95
C TYR A 15 -1.23 -9.41 -10.56
N GLY A 16 -0.62 -9.45 -11.74
CA GLY A 16 -0.13 -10.69 -12.34
C GLY A 16 0.86 -11.41 -11.43
N TYR A 17 1.81 -10.66 -10.85
CA TYR A 17 2.73 -11.20 -9.85
C TYR A 17 2.01 -11.73 -8.61
N ALA A 18 1.05 -10.98 -8.06
CA ALA A 18 0.30 -11.39 -6.88
C ALA A 18 -0.49 -12.69 -7.13
N ILE A 19 -1.11 -12.84 -8.30
CA ILE A 19 -1.82 -14.07 -8.69
C ILE A 19 -0.84 -15.25 -8.75
N VAL A 20 0.30 -15.10 -9.44
CA VAL A 20 1.30 -16.17 -9.53
C VAL A 20 1.80 -16.56 -8.13
N ARG A 21 2.16 -15.58 -7.30
CA ARG A 21 2.68 -15.83 -5.96
C ARG A 21 1.66 -16.48 -5.02
N HIS A 22 0.41 -16.03 -5.03
CA HIS A 22 -0.57 -16.41 -4.00
C HIS A 22 -1.49 -17.56 -4.41
N ASN A 23 -1.79 -17.72 -5.70
CA ASN A 23 -2.74 -18.72 -6.18
C ASN A 23 -2.09 -19.86 -6.97
N VAL A 24 -0.93 -19.62 -7.62
CA VAL A 24 -0.21 -20.66 -8.38
C VAL A 24 0.87 -21.31 -7.52
N MET A 25 1.64 -20.49 -6.79
CA MET A 25 2.72 -20.95 -5.91
C MET A 25 2.33 -21.06 -4.43
N GLY A 26 1.16 -20.53 -4.06
CA GLY A 26 0.66 -20.54 -2.69
C GLY A 26 -0.75 -21.09 -2.61
N ASP A 27 -1.27 -21.20 -1.38
CA ASP A 27 -2.51 -21.91 -1.09
C ASP A 27 -3.76 -21.01 -0.99
N VAL A 28 -3.73 -19.81 -1.56
CA VAL A 28 -4.87 -18.88 -1.48
C VAL A 28 -6.00 -19.35 -2.41
N PRO A 29 -7.23 -19.55 -1.90
CA PRO A 29 -8.38 -19.93 -2.71
C PRO A 29 -8.64 -18.97 -3.88
N ARG A 30 -9.22 -19.47 -4.98
CA ARG A 30 -9.47 -18.64 -6.17
C ARG A 30 -10.55 -17.60 -5.93
N GLU A 31 -11.45 -17.89 -5.00
CA GLU A 31 -12.55 -17.04 -4.55
C GLU A 31 -12.04 -15.74 -3.90
N ASP A 32 -10.81 -15.78 -3.36
CA ASP A 32 -10.15 -14.65 -2.71
C ASP A 32 -9.40 -13.73 -3.70
N ILE A 33 -9.34 -14.09 -4.99
CA ILE A 33 -8.68 -13.30 -6.03
C ILE A 33 -9.23 -11.86 -6.13
N PRO A 34 -10.55 -11.64 -6.24
CA PRO A 34 -11.09 -10.31 -6.53
C PRO A 34 -10.79 -9.26 -5.46
N LEU A 35 -10.66 -9.68 -4.19
CA LEU A 35 -10.53 -8.76 -3.07
C LEU A 35 -9.20 -8.92 -2.35
N PHE A 36 -8.87 -10.12 -1.85
CA PHE A 36 -7.65 -10.32 -1.06
C PHE A 36 -6.38 -10.24 -1.91
N VAL A 37 -6.35 -10.88 -3.09
CA VAL A 37 -5.18 -10.84 -3.97
C VAL A 37 -5.04 -9.46 -4.62
N LEU A 38 -6.15 -8.87 -5.08
CA LEU A 38 -6.16 -7.49 -5.59
C LEU A 38 -5.66 -6.49 -4.54
N ASN A 39 -6.02 -6.65 -3.26
CA ASN A 39 -5.55 -5.77 -2.19
C ASN A 39 -4.02 -5.73 -2.07
N LYS A 40 -3.37 -6.89 -2.20
CA LYS A 40 -1.90 -6.96 -2.20
C LYS A 40 -1.31 -6.23 -3.41
N ALA A 41 -1.90 -6.42 -4.59
CA ALA A 41 -1.47 -5.74 -5.80
C ALA A 41 -1.63 -4.21 -5.70
N LEU A 42 -2.74 -3.73 -5.13
CA LEU A 42 -2.99 -2.31 -4.89
C LEU A 42 -1.95 -1.68 -3.96
N ALA A 43 -1.57 -2.37 -2.88
CA ALA A 43 -0.54 -1.91 -1.96
C ALA A 43 0.81 -1.73 -2.67
N TYR A 44 1.27 -2.75 -3.40
CA TYR A 44 2.53 -2.70 -4.14
C TYR A 44 2.49 -1.66 -5.26
N ALA A 45 1.43 -1.65 -6.06
CA ALA A 45 1.31 -0.74 -7.18
C ALA A 45 1.22 0.73 -6.73
N GLY A 46 0.48 0.99 -5.65
CA GLY A 46 0.38 2.31 -5.05
C GLY A 46 1.73 2.81 -4.54
N LEU A 47 2.47 1.99 -3.80
CA LEU A 47 3.77 2.37 -3.26
C LEU A 47 4.83 2.59 -4.36
N LEU A 48 4.90 1.70 -5.36
CA LEU A 48 5.79 1.85 -6.51
C LEU A 48 5.46 3.12 -7.31
N THR A 49 4.18 3.37 -7.58
CA THR A 49 3.74 4.57 -8.29
C THR A 49 4.10 5.84 -7.51
N LEU A 50 3.96 5.84 -6.18
CA LEU A 50 4.36 6.95 -5.32
C LEU A 50 5.88 7.18 -5.36
N GLY A 51 6.67 6.11 -5.35
CA GLY A 51 8.13 6.17 -5.52
C GLY A 51 8.53 6.76 -6.87
N ILE A 52 7.93 6.28 -7.98
CA ILE A 52 8.18 6.79 -9.33
C ILE A 52 7.79 8.28 -9.42
N ALA A 53 6.67 8.68 -8.79
CA ALA A 53 6.27 10.08 -8.71
C ALA A 53 7.36 10.94 -8.05
N GLY A 54 7.96 10.44 -6.96
CA GLY A 54 9.07 11.12 -6.26
C GLY A 54 10.33 11.33 -7.10
N LEU A 55 10.53 10.51 -8.15
CA LEU A 55 11.65 10.61 -9.09
C LEU A 55 11.37 11.54 -10.29
N GLN A 56 10.11 11.95 -10.49
CA GLN A 56 9.77 12.82 -11.62
C GLN A 56 10.22 14.27 -11.39
N SER A 57 11.04 14.78 -12.31
CA SER A 57 11.42 16.20 -12.36
C SER A 57 10.25 17.07 -12.80
N ASN A 58 9.45 16.61 -13.76
CA ASN A 58 8.28 17.32 -14.25
C ASN A 58 7.15 17.35 -13.20
N ALA A 59 6.82 18.55 -12.73
CA ALA A 59 5.79 18.83 -11.73
C ALA A 59 4.41 18.23 -12.08
N ARG A 60 3.98 18.36 -13.35
CA ARG A 60 2.69 17.83 -13.81
C ARG A 60 2.66 16.31 -13.78
N GLN A 61 3.72 15.66 -14.27
CA GLN A 61 3.81 14.19 -14.26
C GLN A 61 3.90 13.64 -12.83
N ARG A 62 4.71 14.28 -11.98
CA ARG A 62 4.81 13.97 -10.54
C ARG A 62 3.45 14.02 -9.87
N HIS A 63 2.69 15.09 -10.08
CA HIS A 63 1.35 15.25 -9.50
C HIS A 63 0.39 14.17 -10.01
N GLN A 64 0.35 13.91 -11.32
CA GLN A 64 -0.53 12.89 -11.90
C GLN A 64 -0.24 11.47 -11.38
N LEU A 65 1.04 11.10 -11.29
CA LEU A 65 1.44 9.82 -10.70
C LEU A 65 1.13 9.77 -9.20
N GLY A 66 1.39 10.85 -8.47
CA GLY A 66 1.08 10.95 -7.04
C GLY A 66 -0.41 10.77 -6.75
N MET A 67 -1.27 11.40 -7.55
CA MET A 67 -2.73 11.22 -7.46
C MET A 67 -3.15 9.77 -7.76
N GLY A 68 -2.56 9.15 -8.78
CA GLY A 68 -2.78 7.73 -9.08
C GLY A 68 -2.38 6.83 -7.90
N ALA A 69 -1.21 7.07 -7.31
CA ALA A 69 -0.73 6.33 -6.15
C ALA A 69 -1.64 6.49 -4.93
N ILE A 70 -2.12 7.71 -4.65
CA ILE A 70 -3.04 7.98 -3.55
C ILE A 70 -4.31 7.14 -3.71
N TRP A 71 -4.92 7.11 -4.89
CA TRP A 71 -6.16 6.33 -5.10
C TRP A 71 -5.95 4.83 -4.92
N LEU A 72 -4.85 4.28 -5.43
CA LEU A 72 -4.51 2.87 -5.24
C LEU A 72 -4.33 2.52 -3.76
N LEU A 73 -3.60 3.37 -3.01
CA LEU A 73 -3.36 3.17 -1.58
C LEU A 73 -4.62 3.40 -0.73
N MET A 74 -5.49 4.34 -1.10
CA MET A 74 -6.79 4.53 -0.45
C MET A 74 -7.67 3.29 -0.60
N LEU A 75 -7.74 2.74 -1.81
CA LEU A 75 -8.51 1.52 -2.06
C LEU A 75 -7.93 0.33 -1.28
N HIS A 76 -6.60 0.21 -1.20
CA HIS A 76 -5.92 -0.76 -0.35
C HIS A 76 -6.32 -0.64 1.12
N VAL A 77 -6.37 0.58 1.68
CA VAL A 77 -6.78 0.79 3.08
C VAL A 77 -8.23 0.35 3.28
N ILE A 78 -9.15 0.75 2.40
CA ILE A 78 -10.56 0.38 2.50
C ILE A 78 -10.74 -1.14 2.46
N ILE A 79 -10.13 -1.80 1.48
CA ILE A 79 -10.22 -3.26 1.35
C ILE A 79 -9.59 -3.97 2.54
N SER A 80 -8.45 -3.47 3.03
CA SER A 80 -7.78 -4.04 4.20
C SER A 80 -8.66 -3.99 5.45
N LEU A 81 -9.40 -2.88 5.66
CA LEU A 81 -10.36 -2.76 6.77
C LEU A 81 -11.53 -3.73 6.62
N VAL A 82 -12.05 -3.93 5.41
CA VAL A 82 -13.14 -4.90 5.14
C VAL A 82 -12.69 -6.33 5.41
N LEU A 83 -11.45 -6.67 5.05
CA LEU A 83 -10.89 -8.02 5.21
C LEU A 83 -10.28 -8.27 6.60
N PHE A 84 -10.26 -7.28 7.50
CA PHE A 84 -9.50 -7.35 8.74
C PHE A 84 -10.12 -8.31 9.76
N SER A 85 -9.82 -9.61 9.61
CA SER A 85 -10.30 -10.68 10.48
C SER A 85 -9.23 -11.76 10.71
N PRO A 86 -9.38 -12.59 11.75
CA PRO A 86 -8.53 -13.75 11.96
C PRO A 86 -8.55 -14.77 10.82
N SER A 87 -9.65 -14.84 10.03
CA SER A 87 -9.76 -15.76 8.89
C SER A 87 -8.82 -15.38 7.74
N TYR A 88 -8.65 -14.09 7.45
CA TYR A 88 -7.75 -13.62 6.38
C TYR A 88 -6.33 -13.33 6.88
N TYR A 89 -6.18 -12.94 8.15
CA TYR A 89 -4.89 -12.54 8.73
C TYR A 89 -4.60 -13.25 10.06
N PRO A 90 -4.54 -14.60 10.10
CA PRO A 90 -4.38 -15.34 11.35
C PRO A 90 -3.09 -14.95 12.10
N LYS A 91 -2.00 -14.68 11.37
CA LYS A 91 -0.71 -14.25 11.93
C LYS A 91 -0.77 -12.91 12.67
N PHE A 92 -1.85 -12.14 12.52
CA PHE A 92 -2.00 -10.83 13.15
C PHE A 92 -2.56 -10.88 14.56
N PHE A 93 -3.09 -12.04 14.97
CA PHE A 93 -3.76 -12.24 16.24
C PHE A 93 -3.02 -13.28 17.09
N HIS A 94 -3.08 -13.15 18.42
CA HIS A 94 -2.42 -14.09 19.35
C HIS A 94 -3.16 -15.44 19.46
N ASP A 95 -4.48 -15.41 19.43
CA ASP A 95 -5.35 -16.58 19.54
C ASP A 95 -6.62 -16.34 18.74
N SER A 96 -7.18 -17.40 18.14
CA SER A 96 -8.46 -17.35 17.42
C SER A 96 -9.64 -16.98 18.33
N GLU A 97 -9.55 -17.27 19.63
CA GLU A 97 -10.63 -17.00 20.58
C GLU A 97 -10.61 -15.57 21.10
N ASN A 98 -9.44 -15.06 21.51
CA ASN A 98 -9.34 -13.74 22.12
C ASN A 98 -9.29 -12.60 21.08
N SER A 99 -9.00 -12.89 19.81
CA SER A 99 -8.91 -11.92 18.70
C SER A 99 -8.07 -10.68 19.03
N ARG A 100 -7.10 -10.79 19.94
CA ARG A 100 -6.20 -9.69 20.31
C ARG A 100 -5.05 -9.59 19.32
N LEU A 101 -4.73 -8.36 18.92
CA LEU A 101 -3.60 -8.07 18.05
C LEU A 101 -2.28 -8.44 18.72
N THR A 102 -1.34 -8.94 17.93
CA THR A 102 0.04 -9.05 18.40
C THR A 102 0.66 -7.66 18.58
N PHE A 103 1.72 -7.58 19.40
CA PHE A 103 2.48 -6.34 19.55
C PHE A 103 3.01 -5.81 18.21
N ASN A 104 3.54 -6.71 17.37
CA ASN A 104 4.05 -6.38 16.03
C ASN A 104 2.93 -5.87 15.11
N THR A 105 1.77 -6.53 15.12
CA THR A 105 0.59 -6.08 14.38
C THR A 105 0.17 -4.69 14.83
N SER A 106 0.19 -4.43 16.15
CA SER A 106 -0.20 -3.14 16.72
C SER A 106 0.73 -2.00 16.25
N LEU A 107 2.04 -2.23 16.25
CA LEU A 107 3.02 -1.27 15.71
C LEU A 107 2.87 -1.08 14.20
N SER A 108 2.64 -2.17 13.46
CA SER A 108 2.39 -2.13 12.03
C SER A 108 1.16 -1.28 11.70
N LEU A 109 0.02 -1.54 12.33
CA LEU A 109 -1.23 -0.80 12.08
C LEU A 109 -1.11 0.65 12.50
N LEU A 110 -0.39 0.97 13.58
CA LEU A 110 -0.10 2.35 13.96
C LEU A 110 0.71 3.08 12.87
N ALA A 111 1.78 2.45 12.34
CA ALA A 111 2.55 3.01 11.25
C ALA A 111 1.68 3.20 9.98
N GLY A 112 0.82 2.23 9.66
CA GLY A 112 -0.13 2.31 8.55
C GLY A 112 -1.16 3.43 8.72
N ALA A 113 -1.70 3.61 9.93
CA ALA A 113 -2.66 4.67 10.24
C ALA A 113 -2.02 6.06 10.11
N ILE A 114 -0.80 6.25 10.62
CA ILE A 114 -0.08 7.52 10.46
C ILE A 114 0.24 7.76 8.97
N ALA A 115 0.67 6.73 8.23
CA ALA A 115 0.91 6.84 6.79
C ALA A 115 -0.35 7.26 6.03
N PHE A 116 -1.51 6.71 6.40
CA PHE A 116 -2.80 7.05 5.82
C PHE A 116 -3.19 8.51 6.10
N VAL A 117 -2.97 9.01 7.32
CA VAL A 117 -3.16 10.45 7.64
C VAL A 117 -2.26 11.34 6.78
N CYS A 118 -0.99 10.97 6.59
CA CYS A 118 -0.11 11.69 5.68
C CYS A 118 -0.63 11.66 4.24
N LEU A 119 -1.17 10.52 3.79
CA LEU A 119 -1.76 10.36 2.46
C LEU A 119 -2.99 11.27 2.26
N LEU A 120 -3.89 11.35 3.26
CA LEU A 120 -5.04 12.24 3.25
C LEU A 120 -4.63 13.72 3.20
N HIS A 121 -3.55 14.09 3.89
CA HIS A 121 -3.01 15.44 3.82
C HIS A 121 -2.43 15.74 2.42
N LEU A 122 -1.70 14.79 1.82
CA LEU A 122 -1.22 14.91 0.44
C LEU A 122 -2.37 15.03 -0.56
N LEU A 123 -3.45 14.26 -0.37
CA LEU A 123 -4.65 14.35 -1.20
C LEU A 123 -5.30 15.73 -1.08
N ARG A 124 -5.56 16.18 0.16
CA ARG A 124 -6.16 17.49 0.43
C ARG A 124 -5.35 18.59 -0.25
N THR A 125 -4.04 18.63 -0.01
CA THR A 125 -3.17 19.66 -0.59
C THR A 125 -3.14 19.61 -2.11
N SER A 126 -3.18 18.42 -2.70
CA SER A 126 -3.22 18.21 -4.15
C SER A 126 -4.52 18.69 -4.80
N ILE A 127 -5.65 18.59 -4.10
CA ILE A 127 -6.95 19.09 -4.58
C ILE A 127 -7.05 20.60 -4.38
N THR A 128 -6.62 21.14 -3.24
CA THR A 128 -6.79 22.56 -2.90
C THR A 128 -5.81 23.47 -3.63
N LYS A 129 -4.58 23.01 -3.92
CA LYS A 129 -3.58 23.81 -4.63
C LYS A 129 -3.72 23.56 -6.13
N HIS A 130 -4.31 24.52 -6.83
CA HIS A 130 -4.72 24.39 -8.23
C HIS A 130 -3.56 24.26 -9.25
N HIS A 131 -2.30 24.36 -8.80
CA HIS A 131 -1.12 24.28 -9.65
C HIS A 131 -0.09 23.32 -9.05
N GLY A 132 0.13 22.18 -9.73
CA GLY A 132 1.12 21.15 -9.36
C GLY A 132 2.58 21.59 -9.35
N THR A 133 2.84 22.90 -9.36
CA THR A 133 4.15 23.54 -9.20
C THR A 133 4.53 23.69 -7.73
N GLU A 134 3.57 23.79 -6.82
CA GLU A 134 3.88 23.92 -5.40
C GLU A 134 4.13 22.54 -4.77
N THR A 135 5.28 22.40 -4.10
CA THR A 135 5.54 21.25 -3.23
C THR A 135 4.47 21.20 -2.13
N SER A 136 4.08 19.99 -1.69
CA SER A 136 3.16 19.84 -0.55
C SER A 136 3.59 20.75 0.61
N LEU A 137 2.62 21.28 1.35
CA LEU A 137 2.84 22.28 2.42
C LEU A 137 4.00 21.87 3.36
N ILE A 138 4.11 20.57 3.61
CA ILE A 138 5.21 19.93 4.33
C ILE A 138 6.16 19.32 3.29
N ARG A 139 7.35 19.92 3.12
CA ARG A 139 8.41 19.36 2.27
C ARG A 139 8.79 17.97 2.79
N GLY A 140 8.83 16.99 1.89
CA GLY A 140 9.25 15.62 2.23
C GLY A 140 8.15 14.70 2.78
N LEU A 141 6.90 15.17 2.90
CA LEU A 141 5.79 14.35 3.43
C LEU A 141 5.60 13.04 2.66
N GLY A 142 5.75 13.04 1.33
CA GLY A 142 5.73 11.81 0.53
C GLY A 142 6.82 10.80 0.90
N ARG A 143 8.02 11.27 1.29
CA ARG A 143 9.11 10.41 1.78
C ARG A 143 8.78 9.82 3.15
N ILE A 144 8.17 10.63 4.02
CA ILE A 144 7.68 10.17 5.33
C ILE A 144 6.60 9.10 5.14
N THR A 145 5.66 9.28 4.21
CA THR A 145 4.66 8.26 3.87
C THR A 145 5.31 6.95 3.41
N ILE A 146 6.33 7.01 2.54
CA ILE A 146 7.06 5.81 2.10
C ILE A 146 7.80 5.14 3.27
N LEU A 147 8.44 5.91 4.15
CA LEU A 147 9.12 5.39 5.35
C LEU A 147 8.11 4.68 6.28
N LEU A 148 6.97 5.29 6.54
CA LEU A 148 5.93 4.71 7.38
C LEU A 148 5.31 3.46 6.74
N ALA A 149 5.15 3.42 5.42
CA ALA A 149 4.74 2.22 4.69
C ALA A 149 5.79 1.10 4.80
N ALA A 150 7.08 1.45 4.74
CA ALA A 150 8.16 0.49 4.97
C ALA A 150 8.12 -0.06 6.41
N LEU A 151 7.90 0.78 7.41
CA LEU A 151 7.73 0.34 8.81
C LEU A 151 6.49 -0.56 8.97
N HIS A 152 5.35 -0.16 8.38
CA HIS A 152 4.12 -0.94 8.38
C HIS A 152 4.36 -2.37 7.88
N THR A 153 5.01 -2.53 6.72
CA THR A 153 5.31 -3.85 6.12
C THR A 153 6.42 -4.61 6.85
N THR A 154 7.42 -3.91 7.41
CA THR A 154 8.49 -4.52 8.21
C THR A 154 7.90 -5.19 9.44
N PHE A 155 7.08 -4.47 10.22
CA PHE A 155 6.48 -5.04 11.42
C PHE A 155 5.47 -6.17 11.13
N MET A 156 4.89 -6.24 9.92
CA MET A 156 4.04 -7.37 9.52
C MET A 156 4.82 -8.68 9.32
N GLY A 157 6.09 -8.63 8.90
CA GLY A 157 6.71 -9.79 8.26
C GLY A 157 8.21 -9.98 8.42
N TYR A 158 8.94 -9.09 9.13
CA TYR A 158 10.41 -9.16 9.21
C TYR A 158 10.94 -10.52 9.68
N LYS A 159 10.21 -11.20 10.58
CA LYS A 159 10.58 -12.54 11.09
C LYS A 159 10.64 -13.60 9.99
N ASN A 160 9.88 -13.44 8.92
CA ASN A 160 9.77 -14.42 7.84
C ASN A 160 10.73 -14.12 6.68
N TRP A 161 11.46 -13.00 6.68
CA TRP A 161 12.29 -12.59 5.54
C TRP A 161 13.46 -13.53 5.26
N PHE A 162 14.01 -14.14 6.30
CA PHE A 162 15.10 -15.10 6.22
C PHE A 162 14.65 -16.54 6.46
N SER A 163 13.32 -16.75 6.57
CA SER A 163 12.75 -18.09 6.62
C SER A 163 12.74 -18.69 5.22
N THR A 164 13.21 -19.93 5.10
CA THR A 164 13.14 -20.71 3.86
C THR A 164 11.75 -21.30 3.62
N GLU A 165 10.90 -21.31 4.64
CA GLU A 165 9.48 -21.70 4.55
C GLU A 165 8.64 -20.43 4.46
N GLN A 166 8.12 -20.13 3.26
CA GLN A 166 7.19 -19.03 2.98
C GLN A 166 5.98 -19.50 2.18
#